data_AF-A0A968L9B1-F1
#
_entry.id   AF-A0A968L9B1-F1
#
_cell.length_a   1.000
_cell.length_b   1.000
_cell.length_c   1.000
_cell.angle_alpha   90.00
_cell.angle_beta   90.00
_cell.angle_gamma   90.00
#
_symmetry.space_group_name_H-M   'P 1'
#
loop_
_entity.id
_entity.type
_entity.pdbx_description
1 polymer ?
#
loop_
_entity_poly.entity_id
_entity_poly.type
_entity_poly.pdbx_seq_one_letter_code
_entity_poly.pdbx_strand_id
1 'polypeptide(L)'
;NPEFSMLEFYIAYKDYNFLMTLTEELFAEVAMRAIGTLKMPYGEDTVDLTPPWPRVPMLEALEKSGVPAEIFTDAEKAKQWARAKKMDIPDGSSLGKILDEIFKETVEPGLVQPTFIFDHPVELSPLAKRKPENPALVERFELFICAREIANAFSELNDPFDQRERFVSQVEAKKAGDDEAHEMDEDFIRALEYGMPPAAGEGIGIDRLVMLLTNSASIRDVILFPQLKPEQPQ
;
A
#
# COMPACT_ATOMS: atom_id res chain seq x y z
N ASN A 1 7.50 5.40 -14.02
CA ASN A 1 7.16 5.77 -15.42
C ASN A 1 5.84 6.54 -15.33
N PRO A 2 5.58 7.61 -16.10
CA PRO A 2 4.33 8.38 -15.99
C PRO A 2 3.09 7.53 -16.28
N GLU A 3 3.22 6.58 -17.20
CA GLU A 3 2.22 5.55 -17.49
C GLU A 3 2.76 4.20 -17.02
N PHE A 4 1.91 3.35 -16.44
CA PHE A 4 2.31 2.03 -15.94
C PHE A 4 1.11 1.09 -15.99
N SER A 5 1.37 -0.21 -15.89
CA SER A 5 0.37 -1.27 -15.94
C SER A 5 -0.01 -1.72 -14.53
N MET A 6 -1.29 -1.61 -14.20
CA MET A 6 -1.86 -2.14 -12.97
C MET A 6 -2.95 -3.15 -13.29
N LEU A 7 -2.99 -4.25 -12.54
CA LEU A 7 -4.14 -5.15 -12.48
C LEU A 7 -4.98 -4.73 -11.28
N GLU A 8 -6.25 -4.39 -11.50
CA GLU A 8 -7.24 -4.27 -10.43
C GLU A 8 -8.31 -5.33 -10.58
N PHE A 9 -8.70 -5.95 -9.46
CA PHE A 9 -9.84 -6.87 -9.43
C PHE A 9 -10.60 -6.75 -8.11
N TYR A 10 -11.89 -7.11 -8.17
CA TYR A 10 -12.81 -7.01 -7.04
C TYR A 10 -13.62 -8.29 -6.90
N ILE A 11 -13.78 -8.76 -5.66
CA ILE A 11 -14.49 -9.99 -5.35
C ILE A 11 -15.53 -9.73 -4.27
N ALA A 12 -16.80 -9.88 -4.63
CA ALA A 12 -17.91 -9.78 -3.68
C ALA A 12 -17.89 -10.93 -2.65
N TYR A 13 -18.37 -10.63 -1.46
CA TYR A 13 -18.50 -11.49 -0.29
C TYR A 13 -17.16 -12.04 0.25
N LYS A 14 -16.07 -11.30 0.01
CA LYS A 14 -14.72 -11.58 0.51
C LYS A 14 -14.17 -10.38 1.25
N ASP A 15 -13.08 -10.61 1.99
CA ASP A 15 -12.34 -9.64 2.78
C ASP A 15 -10.85 -9.65 2.40
N TYR A 16 -10.09 -8.72 2.96
CA TYR A 16 -8.65 -8.63 2.75
C TYR A 16 -7.86 -9.88 3.20
N ASN A 17 -8.38 -10.69 4.14
CA ASN A 17 -7.75 -11.95 4.54
C ASN A 17 -7.80 -13.00 3.43
N PHE A 18 -8.94 -13.09 2.77
CA PHE A 18 -9.08 -13.92 1.57
C PHE A 18 -8.11 -13.45 0.47
N LEU A 19 -8.01 -12.14 0.26
CA LEU A 19 -7.09 -11.59 -0.74
C LEU A 19 -5.63 -11.92 -0.42
N MET A 20 -5.15 -11.80 0.83
CA MET A 20 -3.77 -12.21 1.16
C MET A 20 -3.45 -13.66 0.74
N THR A 21 -4.40 -14.59 0.95
CA THR A 21 -4.24 -15.99 0.49
C THR A 21 -4.30 -16.11 -1.03
N LEU A 22 -5.21 -15.38 -1.69
CA LEU A 22 -5.32 -15.38 -3.15
C LEU A 22 -4.04 -14.80 -3.81
N THR A 23 -3.47 -13.72 -3.26
CA THR A 23 -2.24 -13.10 -3.72
C THR A 23 -1.06 -14.08 -3.63
N GLU A 24 -0.94 -14.82 -2.50
CA GLU A 24 0.07 -15.87 -2.33
C GLU A 24 -0.04 -16.94 -3.42
N GLU A 25 -1.24 -17.47 -3.64
CA GLU A 25 -1.52 -18.49 -4.66
C GLU A 25 -1.25 -17.97 -6.08
N LEU A 26 -1.70 -16.75 -6.38
CA LEU A 26 -1.52 -16.10 -7.68
C LEU A 26 -0.05 -15.91 -8.02
N PHE A 27 0.74 -15.35 -7.10
CA PHE A 27 2.16 -15.07 -7.34
C PHE A 27 2.97 -16.36 -7.48
N ALA A 28 2.68 -17.36 -6.64
CA ALA A 28 3.34 -18.66 -6.72
C ALA A 28 3.06 -19.34 -8.07
N GLU A 29 1.80 -19.34 -8.52
CA GLU A 29 1.42 -19.93 -9.81
C GLU A 29 2.05 -19.18 -10.99
N VAL A 30 2.04 -17.84 -10.96
CA VAL A 30 2.66 -17.01 -12.00
C VAL A 30 4.16 -17.26 -12.08
N ALA A 31 4.86 -17.27 -10.94
CA ALA A 31 6.30 -17.53 -10.90
C ALA A 31 6.64 -18.93 -11.43
N MET A 32 5.91 -19.97 -10.98
CA MET A 32 6.11 -21.33 -11.47
C MET A 32 5.87 -21.46 -12.98
N ARG A 33 4.84 -20.78 -13.53
CA ARG A 33 4.57 -20.82 -14.97
C ARG A 33 5.55 -20.01 -15.80
N ALA A 34 5.95 -18.84 -15.31
CA ALA A 34 6.78 -17.91 -16.07
C ALA A 34 8.26 -18.30 -16.03
N ILE A 35 8.79 -18.67 -14.86
CA ILE A 35 10.22 -18.90 -14.63
C ILE A 35 10.55 -20.29 -14.07
N GLY A 36 9.54 -21.12 -13.75
CA GLY A 36 9.75 -22.51 -13.35
C GLY A 36 10.25 -22.72 -11.91
N THR A 37 10.27 -21.66 -11.09
CA THR A 37 10.80 -21.69 -9.71
C THR A 37 10.09 -20.62 -8.86
N LEU A 38 10.01 -20.87 -7.55
CA LEU A 38 9.60 -19.88 -6.55
C LEU A 38 10.78 -19.14 -5.93
N LYS A 39 12.01 -19.60 -6.22
CA LYS A 39 13.25 -18.99 -5.75
C LYS A 39 13.96 -18.32 -6.91
N MET A 40 14.14 -17.01 -6.83
CA MET A 40 14.79 -16.23 -7.88
C MET A 40 15.75 -15.18 -7.31
N PRO A 41 16.85 -14.88 -8.03
CA PRO A 41 17.72 -13.77 -7.67
C PRO A 41 17.02 -12.44 -7.97
N TYR A 42 17.20 -11.46 -7.11
CA TYR A 42 16.82 -10.07 -7.37
C TYR A 42 17.88 -9.14 -6.79
N GLY A 43 18.69 -8.53 -7.66
CA GLY A 43 19.88 -7.80 -7.22
C GLY A 43 20.88 -8.72 -6.51
N GLU A 44 21.23 -8.39 -5.26
CA GLU A 44 22.13 -9.19 -4.43
C GLU A 44 21.40 -10.26 -3.60
N ASP A 45 20.06 -10.17 -3.53
CA ASP A 45 19.23 -11.05 -2.72
C ASP A 45 18.73 -12.27 -3.48
N THR A 46 18.34 -13.30 -2.72
CA THR A 46 17.52 -14.42 -3.23
C THR A 46 16.15 -14.35 -2.59
N VAL A 47 15.12 -14.14 -3.41
CA VAL A 47 13.73 -14.06 -2.98
C VAL A 47 13.10 -15.45 -3.05
N ASP A 48 12.35 -15.82 -2.02
CA ASP A 48 11.56 -17.05 -1.97
C ASP A 48 10.06 -16.70 -1.92
N LEU A 49 9.35 -16.93 -3.04
CA LEU A 49 7.91 -16.72 -3.17
C LEU A 49 7.09 -17.88 -2.60
N THR A 50 7.70 -18.89 -1.98
CA THR A 50 6.97 -20.02 -1.40
C THR A 50 6.04 -19.55 -0.27
N PRO A 51 4.71 -19.72 -0.41
CA PRO A 51 3.77 -19.41 0.68
C PRO A 51 3.95 -20.37 1.88
N PRO A 52 3.54 -19.98 3.10
CA PRO A 52 2.89 -18.72 3.45
C PRO A 52 3.90 -17.59 3.72
N TRP A 53 3.51 -16.37 3.38
CA TRP A 53 4.28 -15.16 3.65
C TRP A 53 3.92 -14.57 5.02
N PRO A 54 4.87 -13.92 5.71
CA PRO A 54 4.57 -13.23 6.96
C PRO A 54 3.50 -12.16 6.77
N ARG A 55 2.52 -12.15 7.69
CA ARG A 55 1.50 -11.12 7.80
C ARG A 55 1.78 -10.35 9.08
N VAL A 56 2.12 -9.07 8.98
CA VAL A 56 2.56 -8.25 10.11
C VAL A 56 1.72 -6.97 10.17
N PRO A 57 1.04 -6.66 11.29
CA PRO A 57 0.37 -5.37 11.46
C PRO A 57 1.37 -4.21 11.34
N MET A 58 0.99 -3.11 10.69
CA MET A 58 1.89 -1.97 10.48
C MET A 58 2.47 -1.44 11.80
N LEU A 59 1.64 -1.28 12.83
CA LEU A 59 2.09 -0.80 14.15
C LEU A 59 3.03 -1.80 14.85
N GLU A 60 2.82 -3.11 14.65
CA GLU A 60 3.71 -4.14 15.18
C GLU A 60 5.05 -4.12 14.45
N ALA A 61 5.06 -3.88 13.14
CA ALA A 61 6.27 -3.75 12.35
C ALA A 61 7.11 -2.54 12.80
N LEU A 62 6.45 -1.40 13.06
CA LEU A 62 7.08 -0.21 13.66
C LEU A 62 7.66 -0.50 15.05
N GLU A 63 6.90 -1.17 15.91
CA GLU A 63 7.37 -1.52 17.25
C GLU A 63 8.62 -2.42 17.18
N LYS A 64 8.61 -3.42 16.29
CA LYS A 64 9.75 -4.31 16.03
C LYS A 64 10.98 -3.61 15.47
N SER A 65 10.82 -2.50 14.74
CA SER A 65 11.96 -1.67 14.27
C SER A 65 12.51 -0.73 15.35
N GLY A 66 11.92 -0.74 16.55
CA GLY A 66 12.35 0.07 17.69
C GLY A 66 11.64 1.42 17.79
N VAL A 67 10.52 1.60 17.09
CA VAL A 67 9.66 2.78 17.24
C VAL A 67 8.79 2.60 18.49
N PRO A 68 8.78 3.57 19.42
CA PRO A 68 8.09 3.41 20.70
C PRO A 68 6.58 3.53 20.54
N ALA A 69 5.82 2.56 21.07
CA ALA A 69 4.36 2.48 20.91
C ALA A 69 3.58 3.69 21.44
N GLU A 70 4.18 4.48 22.35
CA GLU A 70 3.59 5.71 22.88
C GLU A 70 3.33 6.80 21.84
N ILE A 71 3.94 6.71 20.65
CA ILE A 71 3.72 7.66 19.56
C ILE A 71 2.58 7.25 18.64
N PHE A 72 2.14 5.99 18.66
CA PHE A 72 1.15 5.46 17.72
C PHE A 72 -0.25 6.05 17.90
N THR A 73 -0.48 6.83 18.96
CA THR A 73 -1.77 7.45 19.29
C THR A 73 -1.66 8.96 19.54
N ASP A 74 -0.48 9.54 19.33
CA ASP A 74 -0.19 10.94 19.67
C ASP A 74 0.65 11.59 18.56
N ALA A 75 -0.01 12.41 17.73
CA ALA A 75 0.60 13.08 16.59
C ALA A 75 1.77 13.98 16.99
N GLU A 76 1.69 14.67 18.14
CA GLU A 76 2.74 15.57 18.59
C GLU A 76 3.99 14.78 19.02
N LYS A 77 3.81 13.68 19.75
CA LYS A 77 4.92 12.80 20.10
C LYS A 77 5.54 12.14 18.87
N ALA A 78 4.71 11.67 17.93
CA ALA A 78 5.18 11.07 16.69
C ALA A 78 6.01 12.06 15.87
N LYS A 79 5.54 13.30 15.76
CA LYS A 79 6.26 14.39 15.09
C LYS A 79 7.57 14.73 15.77
N GLN A 80 7.60 14.80 17.11
CA GLN A 80 8.83 15.04 17.87
C GLN A 80 9.86 13.91 17.67
N TRP A 81 9.40 12.66 17.70
CA TRP A 81 10.25 11.50 17.47
C TRP A 81 10.87 11.51 16.07
N ALA A 82 10.05 11.76 15.04
CA ALA A 82 10.50 11.83 13.65
C ALA A 82 11.51 12.98 13.43
N ARG A 83 11.25 14.17 13.99
CA ARG A 83 12.18 15.30 13.96
C ARG A 83 13.51 14.97 14.64
N ALA A 84 13.50 14.25 15.77
CA ALA A 84 14.72 13.80 16.43
C ALA A 84 15.55 12.83 15.57
N LYS A 85 14.89 12.08 14.67
CA LYS A 85 15.52 11.22 13.67
C LYS A 85 15.88 11.92 12.35
N LYS A 86 15.65 13.24 12.26
CA LYS A 86 15.87 14.08 11.07
C LYS A 86 15.03 13.65 9.85
N MET A 87 13.87 13.06 10.10
CA MET A 87 12.88 12.80 9.05
C MET A 87 12.19 14.12 8.67
N ASP A 88 11.97 14.33 7.38
CA ASP A 88 11.27 15.51 6.88
C ASP A 88 9.76 15.24 6.87
N ILE A 89 9.05 15.80 7.86
CA ILE A 89 7.61 15.63 7.98
C ILE A 89 6.94 16.99 7.79
N PRO A 90 6.06 17.12 6.77
CA PRO A 90 5.32 18.35 6.53
C PRO A 90 4.53 18.79 7.76
N ASP A 91 4.52 20.10 8.02
CA ASP A 91 3.68 20.67 9.07
C ASP A 91 2.19 20.46 8.74
N GLY A 92 1.40 20.07 9.73
CA GLY A 92 -0.03 19.74 9.55
C GLY A 92 -0.31 18.30 9.11
N SER A 93 0.72 17.47 8.93
CA SER A 93 0.54 16.03 8.68
C SER A 93 -0.27 15.37 9.79
N SER A 94 -1.21 14.51 9.38
CA SER A 94 -2.01 13.71 10.29
C SER A 94 -1.15 12.63 10.97
N LEU A 95 -1.65 12.01 12.05
CA LEU A 95 -0.92 10.94 12.74
C LEU A 95 -0.60 9.77 11.80
N GLY A 96 -1.59 9.33 11.00
CA GLY A 96 -1.41 8.28 10.00
C GLY A 96 -0.27 8.58 9.03
N LYS A 97 -0.23 9.80 8.47
CA LYS A 97 0.86 10.24 7.58
C LYS A 97 2.23 10.24 8.27
N ILE A 98 2.30 10.67 9.52
CA ILE A 98 3.55 10.64 10.29
C ILE A 98 4.03 9.19 10.48
N LEU A 99 3.12 8.27 10.82
CA LEU A 99 3.47 6.87 11.02
C LEU A 99 3.88 6.18 9.71
N ASP A 100 3.26 6.56 8.58
CA ASP A 100 3.63 6.10 7.24
C ASP A 100 5.06 6.51 6.86
N GLU A 101 5.41 7.77 7.05
CA GLU A 101 6.78 8.25 6.81
C GLU A 101 7.81 7.56 7.72
N ILE A 102 7.47 7.33 8.99
CA ILE A 102 8.33 6.56 9.90
C ILE A 102 8.46 5.11 9.40
N PHE A 103 7.39 4.50 8.89
CA PHE A 103 7.41 3.14 8.35
C PHE A 103 8.32 3.02 7.13
N LYS A 104 8.22 3.95 6.17
CA LYS A 104 9.07 4.01 4.96
C LYS A 104 10.56 4.10 5.29
N GLU A 105 10.92 4.82 6.34
CA GLU A 105 12.33 5.00 6.73
C GLU A 105 12.87 3.88 7.64
N THR A 106 12.01 3.23 8.44
CA THR A 106 12.48 2.32 9.50
C THR A 106 12.16 0.84 9.27
N VAL A 107 11.14 0.54 8.47
CA VAL A 107 10.65 -0.83 8.25
C VAL A 107 10.81 -1.25 6.81
N GLU A 108 10.29 -0.45 5.87
CA GLU A 108 10.25 -0.78 4.43
C GLU A 108 11.59 -1.26 3.85
N PRO A 109 12.75 -0.64 4.16
CA PRO A 109 14.04 -1.06 3.61
C PRO A 109 14.46 -2.49 4.03
N GLY A 110 13.88 -3.00 5.13
CA GLY A 110 14.14 -4.34 5.64
C GLY A 110 13.23 -5.43 5.06
N LEU A 111 12.19 -5.07 4.30
CA LEU A 111 11.19 -6.00 3.76
C LEU A 111 11.69 -6.67 2.47
N VAL A 112 12.72 -7.51 2.59
CA VAL A 112 13.34 -8.21 1.44
C VAL A 112 12.48 -9.37 0.95
N GLN A 113 12.07 -10.27 1.86
CA GLN A 113 11.19 -11.40 1.53
C GLN A 113 9.73 -10.91 1.41
N PRO A 114 8.88 -11.62 0.65
CA PRO A 114 7.47 -11.24 0.53
C PRO A 114 6.82 -11.15 1.90
N THR A 115 6.26 -9.98 2.21
CA THR A 115 5.66 -9.68 3.51
C THR A 115 4.41 -8.83 3.31
N PHE A 116 3.30 -9.26 3.91
CA PHE A 116 2.10 -8.45 3.99
C PHE A 116 2.16 -7.54 5.20
N ILE A 117 2.08 -6.23 4.97
CA ILE A 117 1.91 -5.23 6.02
C ILE A 117 0.45 -4.80 6.03
N PHE A 118 -0.25 -5.07 7.14
CA PHE A 118 -1.70 -4.93 7.20
C PHE A 118 -2.18 -4.10 8.41
N ASP A 119 -3.49 -3.81 8.45
CA ASP A 119 -4.14 -2.98 9.46
C ASP A 119 -3.58 -1.55 9.51
N HIS A 120 -3.64 -0.86 8.37
CA HIS A 120 -3.16 0.52 8.22
C HIS A 120 -4.04 1.55 8.96
N PRO A 121 -3.50 2.71 9.36
CA PRO A 121 -4.28 3.84 9.85
C PRO A 121 -5.39 4.28 8.89
N VAL A 122 -6.56 4.59 9.44
CA VAL A 122 -7.75 5.00 8.66
C VAL A 122 -7.51 6.26 7.82
N GLU A 123 -6.69 7.18 8.33
CA GLU A 123 -6.36 8.45 7.68
C GLU A 123 -5.62 8.26 6.34
N LEU A 124 -4.90 7.15 6.19
CA LEU A 124 -4.17 6.80 4.96
C LEU A 124 -5.02 6.07 3.92
N SER A 125 -6.23 5.65 4.30
CA SER A 125 -6.97 4.62 3.57
C SER A 125 -8.43 5.03 3.36
N PRO A 126 -8.69 6.05 2.52
CA PRO A 126 -10.02 6.66 2.39
C PRO A 126 -11.10 5.74 1.80
N LEU A 127 -10.70 4.63 1.16
CA LEU A 127 -11.60 3.66 0.51
C LEU A 127 -11.68 2.32 1.26
N ALA A 128 -10.86 2.12 2.30
CA ALA A 128 -10.80 0.86 3.02
C ALA A 128 -11.77 0.84 4.21
N LYS A 129 -12.44 -0.28 4.42
CA LYS A 129 -13.37 -0.50 5.53
C LYS A 129 -12.64 -0.42 6.88
N ARG A 130 -13.26 0.24 7.87
CA ARG A 130 -12.71 0.28 9.25
C ARG A 130 -12.72 -1.11 9.86
N LYS A 131 -11.72 -1.38 10.68
CA LYS A 131 -11.67 -2.61 11.46
C LYS A 131 -12.70 -2.55 12.60
N PRO A 132 -13.58 -3.55 12.78
CA PRO A 132 -14.62 -3.51 13.80
C PRO A 132 -14.09 -3.36 15.23
N GLU A 133 -12.96 -3.98 15.55
CA GLU A 133 -12.37 -3.98 16.89
C GLU A 133 -11.55 -2.72 17.19
N ASN A 134 -11.04 -2.04 16.15
CA ASN A 134 -10.25 -0.82 16.29
C ASN A 134 -10.53 0.15 15.12
N PRO A 135 -11.49 1.08 15.28
CA PRO A 135 -11.88 2.02 14.23
C PRO A 135 -10.78 3.01 13.78
N ALA A 136 -9.66 3.10 14.51
CA ALA A 136 -8.50 3.88 14.06
C ALA A 136 -7.73 3.21 12.92
N LEU A 137 -7.99 1.92 12.67
CA LEU A 137 -7.36 1.11 11.65
C LEU A 137 -8.38 0.64 10.60
N VAL A 138 -7.88 0.25 9.44
CA VAL A 138 -8.68 -0.30 8.34
C VAL A 138 -8.23 -1.71 7.97
N GLU A 139 -9.15 -2.48 7.41
CA GLU A 139 -8.88 -3.80 6.82
C GLU A 139 -8.17 -3.65 5.47
N ARG A 140 -6.91 -3.19 5.49
CA ARG A 140 -6.03 -2.98 4.33
C ARG A 140 -4.73 -3.75 4.51
N PHE A 141 -4.15 -4.24 3.42
CA PHE A 141 -2.76 -4.68 3.37
C PHE A 141 -2.02 -4.10 2.16
N GLU A 142 -0.70 -4.05 2.30
CA GLU A 142 0.25 -3.87 1.22
C GLU A 142 1.21 -5.04 1.20
N LEU A 143 1.56 -5.53 0.01
CA LEU A 143 2.56 -6.56 -0.17
C LEU A 143 3.90 -5.91 -0.52
N PHE A 144 4.91 -6.15 0.31
CA PHE A 144 6.27 -5.72 0.04
C PHE A 144 7.16 -6.90 -0.36
N ILE A 145 7.95 -6.71 -1.42
CA ILE A 145 9.01 -7.64 -1.85
C ILE A 145 10.23 -6.81 -2.26
N CYS A 146 11.41 -7.14 -1.75
CA CYS A 146 12.64 -6.38 -2.01
C CYS A 146 12.52 -4.88 -1.73
N ALA A 147 11.94 -4.52 -0.58
CA ALA A 147 11.71 -3.14 -0.13
C ALA A 147 10.90 -2.31 -1.14
N ARG A 148 9.96 -2.95 -1.84
CA ARG A 148 9.05 -2.29 -2.78
C ARG A 148 7.65 -2.85 -2.58
N GLU A 149 6.69 -1.94 -2.51
CA GLU A 149 5.28 -2.28 -2.60
C GLU A 149 4.98 -2.89 -3.98
N ILE A 150 4.37 -4.07 -4.02
CA ILE A 150 4.00 -4.79 -5.25
C ILE A 150 2.48 -4.84 -5.43
N ALA A 151 1.74 -4.89 -4.33
CA ALA A 151 0.29 -4.90 -4.33
C ALA A 151 -0.28 -4.13 -3.14
N ASN A 152 -1.48 -3.59 -3.30
CA ASN A 152 -2.26 -2.93 -2.28
C ASN A 152 -3.70 -3.42 -2.37
N ALA A 153 -4.30 -3.77 -1.24
CA ALA A 153 -5.62 -4.39 -1.20
C ALA A 153 -6.34 -4.10 0.10
N PHE A 154 -7.66 -4.13 0.06
CA PHE A 154 -8.48 -3.88 1.25
C PHE A 154 -9.85 -4.52 1.14
N SER A 155 -10.49 -4.72 2.29
CA SER A 155 -11.94 -4.86 2.35
C SER A 155 -12.55 -3.51 1.96
N GLU A 156 -13.39 -3.51 0.95
CA GLU A 156 -13.97 -2.30 0.36
C GLU A 156 -14.89 -1.58 1.34
N LEU A 157 -14.76 -0.26 1.43
CA LEU A 157 -15.73 0.57 2.14
C LEU A 157 -17.02 0.66 1.33
N ASN A 158 -18.06 -0.01 1.80
CA ASN A 158 -19.37 -0.03 1.17
C ASN A 158 -20.45 0.77 1.89
N ASP A 159 -20.09 1.50 2.95
CA ASP A 159 -20.99 2.45 3.63
C ASP A 159 -20.93 3.81 2.92
N PRO A 160 -22.00 4.24 2.22
CA PRO A 160 -22.00 5.50 1.47
C PRO A 160 -21.85 6.73 2.39
N PHE A 161 -22.27 6.64 3.66
CA PHE A 161 -22.17 7.77 4.59
C PHE A 161 -20.74 7.94 5.09
N ASP A 162 -20.06 6.87 5.50
CA ASP A 162 -18.62 6.92 5.85
C ASP A 162 -17.79 7.32 4.62
N GLN A 163 -18.09 6.77 3.44
CA GLN A 163 -17.35 7.13 2.23
C GLN A 163 -17.46 8.63 1.90
N ARG A 164 -18.66 9.21 2.05
CA ARG A 164 -18.88 10.65 1.88
C ARG A 164 -18.09 11.47 2.89
N GLU A 165 -18.10 11.10 4.17
CA GLU A 165 -17.32 11.79 5.21
C GLU A 165 -15.83 11.78 4.89
N ARG A 166 -15.30 10.65 4.41
CA ARG A 166 -13.89 10.53 4.01
C ARG A 166 -13.54 11.38 2.81
N PHE A 167 -14.41 11.46 1.79
CA PHE A 167 -14.19 12.38 0.67
C PHE A 167 -14.22 13.85 1.11
N VAL A 168 -15.08 14.23 2.05
CA VAL A 168 -15.05 15.58 2.63
C VAL A 168 -13.69 15.84 3.30
N SER A 169 -13.17 14.91 4.11
CA SER A 169 -11.85 15.05 4.72
C SER A 169 -10.72 15.14 3.69
N GLN A 170 -10.78 14.36 2.60
CA GLN A 170 -9.81 14.41 1.50
C GLN A 170 -9.86 15.75 0.76
N VAL A 171 -11.04 16.30 0.49
CA VAL A 171 -11.19 17.63 -0.12
C VAL A 171 -10.60 18.73 0.78
N GLU A 172 -10.76 18.64 2.10
CA GLU A 172 -10.13 19.59 3.03
C GLU A 172 -8.60 19.41 3.08
N ALA A 173 -8.09 18.18 3.02
CA ALA A 173 -6.65 17.92 2.90
C ALA A 173 -6.08 18.51 1.60
N LYS A 174 -6.78 18.36 0.48
CA LYS A 174 -6.41 18.96 -0.81
C LYS A 174 -6.32 20.48 -0.73
N LYS A 175 -7.29 21.13 -0.09
CA LYS A 175 -7.25 22.59 0.17
C LYS A 175 -6.09 23.00 1.07
N ALA A 176 -5.63 22.11 1.94
CA ALA A 176 -4.48 22.32 2.82
C ALA A 176 -3.12 22.06 2.12
N GLY A 177 -3.12 21.69 0.83
CA GLY A 177 -1.91 21.51 0.02
C GLY A 177 -1.51 20.06 -0.23
N ASP A 178 -2.40 19.10 0.04
CA ASP A 178 -2.19 17.69 -0.28
C ASP A 178 -2.62 17.38 -1.73
N ASP A 179 -1.68 17.49 -2.67
CA ASP A 179 -1.96 17.31 -4.10
C ASP A 179 -2.39 15.86 -4.45
N GLU A 180 -2.15 14.89 -3.57
CA GLU A 180 -2.49 13.47 -3.73
C GLU A 180 -3.88 13.12 -3.17
N ALA A 181 -4.56 14.06 -2.49
CA ALA A 181 -5.85 13.78 -1.88
C ALA A 181 -6.97 13.61 -2.91
N HIS A 182 -7.91 12.70 -2.61
CA HIS A 182 -9.03 12.37 -3.49
C HIS A 182 -10.03 13.53 -3.67
N GLU A 183 -10.68 13.56 -4.83
CA GLU A 183 -11.78 14.48 -5.12
C GLU A 183 -13.13 13.90 -4.67
N MET A 184 -14.14 14.76 -4.53
CA MET A 184 -15.50 14.32 -4.28
C MET A 184 -16.10 13.72 -5.56
N ASP A 185 -16.54 12.47 -5.50
CA ASP A 185 -17.28 11.80 -6.57
C ASP A 185 -18.72 11.48 -6.10
N GLU A 186 -19.65 12.38 -6.42
CA GLU A 186 -21.06 12.20 -6.06
C GLU A 186 -21.73 11.05 -6.81
N ASP A 187 -21.25 10.66 -7.99
CA ASP A 187 -21.82 9.54 -8.74
C ASP A 187 -21.39 8.21 -8.13
N PHE A 188 -20.13 8.11 -7.69
CA PHE A 188 -19.64 6.96 -6.93
C PHE A 188 -20.39 6.79 -5.60
N ILE A 189 -20.59 7.86 -4.83
CA ILE A 189 -21.38 7.80 -3.60
C ILE A 189 -22.81 7.33 -3.89
N ARG A 190 -23.44 7.90 -4.93
CA ARG A 190 -24.78 7.48 -5.34
C ARG A 190 -24.84 6.01 -5.73
N ALA A 191 -23.80 5.47 -6.38
CA ALA A 191 -23.72 4.05 -6.69
C ALA A 191 -23.69 3.18 -5.41
N LEU A 192 -22.91 3.60 -4.39
CA LEU A 192 -22.89 2.93 -3.08
C LEU A 192 -24.25 2.97 -2.37
N GLU A 193 -25.01 4.06 -2.52
CA GLU A 193 -26.37 4.20 -1.95
C GLU A 193 -27.39 3.19 -2.53
N TYR A 194 -27.19 2.68 -3.75
CA TYR A 194 -27.99 1.57 -4.29
C TYR A 194 -27.66 0.23 -3.62
N GLY A 195 -26.50 0.12 -2.98
CA GLY A 195 -26.06 -1.04 -2.22
C GLY A 195 -24.95 -1.82 -2.92
N MET A 196 -23.71 -1.63 -2.43
CA MET A 196 -22.59 -2.51 -2.75
C MET A 196 -22.49 -3.64 -1.69
N PRO A 197 -22.47 -4.93 -2.08
CA PRO A 197 -22.23 -6.00 -1.12
C PRO A 197 -20.86 -5.83 -0.46
N PRO A 198 -20.61 -6.47 0.71
CA PRO A 198 -19.24 -6.59 1.21
C PRO A 198 -18.34 -7.13 0.10
N ALA A 199 -17.21 -6.51 -0.13
CA ALA A 199 -16.28 -6.88 -1.20
C ALA A 199 -14.86 -6.65 -0.74
N ALA A 200 -13.91 -7.23 -1.47
CA ALA A 200 -12.50 -6.93 -1.32
C ALA A 200 -11.92 -6.63 -2.70
N GLY A 201 -11.07 -5.61 -2.78
CA GLY A 201 -10.37 -5.21 -4.00
C GLY A 201 -8.86 -5.26 -3.80
N GLU A 202 -8.15 -5.51 -4.90
CA GLU A 202 -6.70 -5.55 -4.94
C GLU A 202 -6.18 -4.93 -6.23
N GLY A 203 -5.16 -4.09 -6.09
CA GLY A 203 -4.32 -3.56 -7.14
C GLY A 203 -2.93 -4.19 -7.11
N ILE A 204 -2.44 -4.69 -8.24
CA ILE A 204 -1.09 -5.24 -8.40
C ILE A 204 -0.33 -4.44 -9.46
N GLY A 205 0.85 -3.93 -9.09
CA GLY A 205 1.77 -3.27 -10.00
C GLY A 205 2.45 -4.28 -10.94
N ILE A 206 1.91 -4.45 -12.14
CA ILE A 206 2.39 -5.47 -13.10
C ILE A 206 3.84 -5.20 -13.52
N ASP A 207 4.24 -3.95 -13.75
CA ASP A 207 5.62 -3.65 -14.11
C ASP A 207 6.60 -4.05 -12.99
N ARG A 208 6.25 -3.81 -11.72
CA ARG A 208 7.08 -4.20 -10.56
C ARG A 208 7.14 -5.72 -10.42
N LEU A 209 6.05 -6.43 -10.67
CA LEU A 209 6.03 -7.90 -10.70
C LEU A 209 6.93 -8.44 -11.83
N VAL A 210 6.87 -7.87 -13.03
CA VAL A 210 7.75 -8.28 -14.13
C VAL A 210 9.20 -8.02 -13.75
N MET A 211 9.53 -6.84 -13.21
CA MET A 211 10.90 -6.53 -12.76
C MET A 211 11.43 -7.59 -11.79
N LEU A 212 10.61 -7.98 -10.81
CA LEU A 212 10.95 -9.02 -9.84
C LEU A 212 11.25 -10.36 -10.52
N LEU A 213 10.38 -10.81 -11.42
CA LEU A 213 10.52 -12.11 -12.11
C LEU A 213 11.64 -12.13 -13.16
N THR A 214 12.04 -10.97 -13.70
CA THR A 214 13.09 -10.85 -14.71
C THR A 214 14.43 -10.36 -14.15
N ASN A 215 14.55 -10.18 -12.83
CA ASN A 215 15.72 -9.59 -12.17
C ASN A 215 16.15 -8.25 -12.81
N SER A 216 15.17 -7.38 -13.06
CA SER A 216 15.40 -6.07 -13.67
C SER A 216 15.43 -4.99 -12.59
N ALA A 217 16.55 -4.26 -12.49
CA ALA A 217 16.75 -3.24 -11.47
C ALA A 217 15.92 -1.96 -11.74
N SER A 218 15.59 -1.69 -13.00
CA SER A 218 14.86 -0.49 -13.44
C SER A 218 13.57 -0.86 -14.14
N ILE A 219 12.51 -0.08 -13.88
CA ILE A 219 11.22 -0.20 -14.59
C ILE A 219 11.37 0.05 -16.10
N ARG A 220 12.42 0.77 -16.51
CA ARG A 220 12.71 1.02 -17.92
C ARG A 220 13.16 -0.23 -18.68
N ASP A 221 13.61 -1.26 -17.96
CA ASP A 221 14.07 -2.51 -18.57
C ASP A 221 12.91 -3.46 -18.88
N VAL A 222 11.73 -3.19 -18.32
CA VAL A 222 10.51 -3.99 -18.51
C VAL A 222 9.43 -3.27 -19.34
N ILE A 223 9.67 -2.01 -19.71
CA ILE A 223 8.80 -1.21 -20.58
C ILE A 223 9.51 -0.99 -21.91
N LEU A 224 8.90 -1.41 -23.02
CA LEU A 224 9.49 -1.28 -24.36
C LEU A 224 9.80 0.17 -24.78
N PHE A 225 8.94 1.11 -24.38
CA PHE A 225 9.06 2.55 -24.68
C PHE A 225 8.93 3.38 -23.40
N PRO A 226 9.96 3.43 -22.54
CA PRO A 226 9.88 4.19 -21.30
C PRO A 226 9.94 5.69 -21.57
N GLN A 227 9.32 6.51 -20.72
CA GLN A 227 9.42 7.96 -20.84
C GLN A 227 10.88 8.41 -20.67
N LEU A 228 11.38 9.10 -21.69
CA LEU A 228 12.70 9.75 -21.68
C LEU A 228 12.55 11.25 -21.39
N LYS A 229 13.60 11.84 -20.81
CA LYS A 229 13.70 13.30 -20.75
C LYS A 229 13.92 13.82 -22.18
N PRO A 230 13.29 14.94 -22.58
CA PRO A 230 13.60 15.59 -23.84
C PRO A 230 15.10 15.86 -23.97
N GLU A 231 15.65 15.72 -25.17
CA GLU A 231 17.02 16.14 -25.46
C GLU A 231 17.17 17.64 -25.17
N GLN A 232 18.25 18.02 -24.49
CA GLN A 232 18.57 19.43 -24.35
C GLN A 232 19.03 19.94 -25.73
N PRO A 233 18.58 21.13 -26.16
CA PRO A 233 19.14 21.75 -27.36
C PRO A 233 20.65 21.89 -27.21
N GLN A 234 21.41 21.42 -28.21
CA GLN A 234 22.85 21.62 -28.31
C GLN A 234 23.21 23.10 -28.47
#